data_AF-A0A1L9B4V9-F1
#
_entry.id   AF-A0A1L9B4V9-F1
#
_cell.length_a   1.000
_cell.length_b   1.000
_cell.length_c   1.000
_cell.angle_alpha   90.00
_cell.angle_beta   90.00
_cell.angle_gamma   90.00
#
_symmetry.space_group_name_H-M   'P 1'
#
loop_
_entity.id
_entity.type
_entity.pdbx_description
1 polymer ?
#
loop_
_entity_poly.entity_id
_entity_poly.type
_entity_poly.pdbx_seq_one_letter_code
_entity_poly.pdbx_strand_id
1 'polypeptide(L)'
;MRTIALWVLLIVLYVAFYAFFRQPGEPFPDLSGWIPVALLVGGAVVVGVFLGNRVQKGWRLNAEGSDLLSRGRIAAALEKFELARPLLKNQGQGVIPFNVGVCHLGLWHLDAAERDFTTAQDIKELPASIRKHIPVRLALIAALQGALGVAEKRLAEARALDAEDPLVVVTQAVITCRREDWAQTRALLEGPATHVLGGPLRGLRDALLSWSVEKLSGERRYVDPITVFGEASTDKLRESWPALVNFLLERARQAA
;
A
#
# COMPACT_ATOMS: atom_id res chain seq x y z
N MET A 1 -9.35 23.84 -17.52
CA MET A 1 -10.04 24.41 -18.70
C MET A 1 -10.52 25.86 -18.46
N ARG A 2 -11.19 26.16 -17.34
CA ARG A 2 -11.73 27.49 -17.04
C ARG A 2 -10.69 28.63 -17.01
N THR A 3 -9.47 28.37 -16.55
CA THR A 3 -8.37 29.36 -16.47
C THR A 3 -7.72 29.65 -17.81
N ILE A 4 -7.51 28.65 -18.68
CA ILE A 4 -6.98 28.85 -20.04
C ILE A 4 -7.98 29.65 -20.88
N ALA A 5 -9.27 29.30 -20.79
CA ALA A 5 -10.33 30.05 -21.44
C ALA A 5 -10.36 31.51 -20.95
N LEU A 6 -10.10 31.76 -19.65
CA LEU A 6 -10.04 33.12 -19.09
C LEU A 6 -8.86 33.92 -19.65
N TRP A 7 -7.68 33.30 -19.78
CA TRP A 7 -6.50 33.97 -20.34
C TRP A 7 -6.64 34.26 -21.83
N VAL A 8 -7.18 33.29 -22.60
CA VAL A 8 -7.49 33.51 -24.02
C VAL A 8 -8.53 34.61 -24.18
N LEU A 9 -9.58 34.61 -23.36
CA LEU A 9 -10.60 35.66 -23.36
C LEU A 9 -10.00 37.03 -23.00
N LEU A 10 -9.10 37.11 -22.02
CA LEU A 10 -8.43 38.35 -21.65
C LEU A 10 -7.52 38.89 -22.75
N ILE A 11 -6.77 38.01 -23.44
CA ILE A 11 -5.93 38.40 -24.58
C ILE A 11 -6.81 38.89 -25.74
N VAL A 12 -7.89 38.17 -26.05
CA VAL A 12 -8.83 38.56 -27.11
C VAL A 12 -9.52 39.88 -26.77
N LEU A 13 -9.95 40.08 -25.52
CA LEU A 13 -10.55 41.34 -25.06
C LEU A 13 -9.54 42.48 -25.09
N TYR A 14 -8.28 42.25 -24.72
CA TYR A 14 -7.22 43.25 -24.79
C TYR A 14 -6.92 43.67 -26.24
N VAL A 15 -6.79 42.71 -27.15
CA VAL A 15 -6.57 42.98 -28.58
C VAL A 15 -7.79 43.69 -29.20
N ALA A 16 -9.00 43.26 -28.87
CA ALA A 16 -10.23 43.89 -29.34
C ALA A 16 -10.40 45.32 -28.80
N PHE A 17 -10.14 45.53 -27.50
CA PHE A 17 -10.15 46.85 -26.87
C PHE A 17 -9.11 47.77 -27.51
N TYR A 18 -7.88 47.30 -27.70
CA TYR A 18 -6.81 48.06 -28.32
C TYR A 18 -7.10 48.39 -29.79
N ALA A 19 -7.67 47.46 -30.55
CA ALA A 19 -8.11 47.70 -31.93
C ALA A 19 -9.26 48.71 -32.02
N PHE A 20 -10.14 48.76 -31.01
CA PHE A 20 -11.30 49.66 -30.99
C PHE A 20 -10.94 51.11 -30.61
N PHE A 21 -9.92 51.31 -29.78
CA PHE A 21 -9.50 52.65 -29.31
C PHE A 21 -8.33 53.27 -30.10
N ARG A 22 -7.80 52.58 -31.12
CA ARG A 22 -6.68 53.06 -31.93
C ARG A 22 -7.12 54.15 -32.92
N GLN A 23 -6.32 55.22 -33.02
CA GLN A 23 -6.48 56.23 -34.08
C GLN A 23 -5.78 55.76 -35.37
N PRO A 24 -6.39 56.00 -36.56
CA PRO A 24 -5.78 55.60 -37.83
C PRO A 24 -4.46 56.34 -38.06
N GLY A 25 -3.35 55.59 -38.12
CA GLY A 25 -2.01 56.11 -38.43
C GLY A 25 -0.93 55.84 -37.37
N GLU A 26 -1.28 55.44 -36.15
CA GLU A 26 -0.27 55.09 -35.14
C GLU A 26 0.44 53.76 -35.49
N PRO A 27 1.77 53.63 -35.37
CA PRO A 27 2.46 52.36 -35.55
C PRO A 27 2.00 51.34 -34.49
N PHE A 28 1.99 50.05 -34.86
CA PHE A 28 1.71 49.01 -33.87
C PHE A 28 2.75 49.09 -32.74
N PRO A 29 2.35 48.86 -31.48
CA PRO A 29 3.29 48.82 -30.38
C PRO A 29 4.30 47.70 -30.67
N ASP A 30 5.59 47.99 -30.44
CA ASP A 30 6.63 46.99 -30.61
C ASP A 30 6.51 45.91 -29.52
N LEU A 31 5.77 44.85 -29.86
CA LEU A 31 5.52 43.70 -29.00
C LEU A 31 6.65 42.67 -29.08
N SER A 32 7.73 42.92 -29.85
CA SER A 32 8.83 41.97 -30.03
C SER A 32 9.49 41.57 -28.69
N GLY A 33 9.55 42.49 -27.72
CA GLY A 33 10.02 42.22 -26.36
C GLY A 33 9.04 41.45 -25.47
N TRP A 34 7.73 41.51 -25.76
CA TRP A 34 6.68 40.85 -24.98
C TRP A 34 6.36 39.43 -25.48
N ILE A 35 6.58 39.14 -26.76
CA ILE A 35 6.35 37.82 -27.35
C ILE A 35 7.13 36.71 -26.61
N PRO A 36 8.44 36.85 -26.31
CA PRO A 36 9.19 35.85 -25.55
C PRO A 36 8.62 35.63 -24.14
N VAL A 37 8.21 36.71 -23.46
CA VAL A 37 7.63 36.64 -22.11
C VAL A 37 6.26 35.96 -22.14
N ALA A 38 5.40 36.31 -23.09
CA ALA A 38 4.08 35.71 -23.26
C ALA A 38 4.16 34.21 -23.62
N LEU A 39 5.12 33.82 -24.46
CA LEU A 39 5.39 32.42 -24.80
C LEU A 39 5.92 31.64 -23.59
N LEU A 40 6.82 32.22 -22.79
CA LEU A 40 7.31 31.61 -21.55
C LEU A 40 6.19 31.41 -20.53
N VAL A 41 5.37 32.44 -20.30
CA VAL A 41 4.23 32.36 -19.36
C VAL A 41 3.19 31.37 -19.86
N GLY A 42 2.83 31.42 -21.16
CA GLY A 42 1.90 30.47 -21.77
C GLY A 42 2.41 29.02 -21.67
N GLY A 43 3.69 28.79 -21.97
CA GLY A 43 4.36 27.50 -21.81
C GLY A 43 4.33 27.01 -20.37
N ALA A 44 4.68 27.86 -19.40
CA ALA A 44 4.64 27.54 -17.99
C ALA A 44 3.24 27.18 -17.50
N VAL A 45 2.20 27.88 -17.97
CA VAL A 45 0.79 27.56 -17.66
C VAL A 45 0.40 26.20 -18.24
N VAL A 46 0.74 25.90 -19.49
CA VAL A 46 0.43 24.61 -20.12
C VAL A 46 1.12 23.47 -19.39
N VAL A 47 2.42 23.63 -19.09
CA VAL A 47 3.19 22.65 -18.31
C VAL A 47 2.60 22.49 -16.91
N GLY A 48 2.26 23.58 -16.23
CA GLY A 48 1.65 23.57 -14.90
C GLY A 48 0.30 22.86 -14.86
N VAL A 49 -0.58 23.12 -15.84
CA VAL A 49 -1.87 22.42 -15.96
C VAL A 49 -1.68 20.94 -16.27
N PHE A 50 -0.74 20.60 -17.15
CA PHE A 50 -0.44 19.21 -17.49
C PHE A 50 0.09 18.43 -16.28
N LEU A 51 1.07 18.98 -15.56
CA LEU A 51 1.62 18.38 -14.35
C LEU A 51 0.58 18.31 -13.23
N GLY A 52 -0.22 19.37 -13.04
CA GLY A 52 -1.30 19.41 -12.04
C GLY A 52 -2.34 18.31 -12.28
N ASN A 53 -2.82 18.17 -13.52
CA ASN A 53 -3.78 17.11 -13.88
C ASN A 53 -3.18 15.71 -13.68
N ARG A 54 -1.89 15.52 -13.99
CA ARG A 54 -1.18 14.25 -13.79
C ARG A 54 -1.14 13.87 -12.31
N VAL A 55 -0.76 14.81 -11.45
CA VAL A 55 -0.70 14.61 -9.99
C VAL A 55 -2.10 14.35 -9.41
N GLN A 56 -3.12 15.10 -9.82
CA GLN A 56 -4.50 14.88 -9.39
C GLN A 56 -4.99 13.47 -9.76
N LYS A 57 -4.69 13.00 -10.98
CA LYS A 57 -5.00 11.63 -11.40
C LYS A 57 -4.29 10.61 -10.50
N GLY A 58 -3.03 10.84 -10.15
CA GLY A 58 -2.27 10.01 -9.22
C GLY A 58 -2.93 9.90 -7.84
N TRP A 59 -3.31 11.03 -7.24
CA TRP A 59 -4.00 11.04 -5.94
C TRP A 59 -5.35 10.36 -5.98
N ARG A 60 -6.12 10.52 -7.07
CA ARG A 60 -7.40 9.83 -7.25
C ARG A 60 -7.21 8.31 -7.29
N LEU A 61 -6.23 7.83 -8.06
CA LEU A 61 -5.91 6.40 -8.12
C LEU A 61 -5.46 5.86 -6.75
N ASN A 62 -4.66 6.62 -6.00
CA ASN A 62 -4.28 6.23 -4.64
C ASN A 62 -5.49 6.12 -3.70
N ALA A 63 -6.41 7.08 -3.75
CA ALA A 63 -7.64 7.04 -2.96
C ALA A 63 -8.56 5.86 -3.36
N GLU A 64 -8.73 5.60 -4.66
CA GLU A 64 -9.44 4.42 -5.17
C GLU A 64 -8.79 3.11 -4.68
N GLY A 65 -7.45 3.04 -4.69
CA GLY A 65 -6.71 1.89 -4.16
C GLY A 65 -6.93 1.67 -2.67
N SER A 66 -6.92 2.74 -1.86
CA SER A 66 -7.19 2.65 -0.43
C SER A 66 -8.63 2.22 -0.11
N ASP A 67 -9.62 2.68 -0.87
CA ASP A 67 -11.01 2.23 -0.74
C ASP A 67 -11.19 0.76 -1.15
N LEU A 68 -10.53 0.30 -2.22
CA LEU A 68 -10.54 -1.11 -2.60
C LEU A 68 -9.90 -2.00 -1.53
N LEU A 69 -8.78 -1.56 -0.97
CA LEU A 69 -8.06 -2.29 0.07
C LEU A 69 -8.89 -2.43 1.35
N SER A 70 -9.61 -1.38 1.77
CA SER A 70 -10.49 -1.43 2.95
C SER A 70 -11.66 -2.40 2.79
N ARG A 71 -12.08 -2.66 1.54
CA ARG A 71 -13.09 -3.65 1.16
C ARG A 71 -12.52 -5.06 0.94
N GLY A 72 -11.22 -5.26 1.15
CA GLY A 72 -10.54 -6.55 0.96
C GLY A 72 -10.27 -6.92 -0.50
N ARG A 73 -10.40 -5.99 -1.45
CA ARG A 73 -10.13 -6.20 -2.89
C ARG A 73 -8.66 -5.93 -3.20
N ILE A 74 -7.78 -6.84 -2.77
CA ILE A 74 -6.33 -6.59 -2.67
C ILE A 74 -5.65 -6.47 -4.04
N ALA A 75 -5.97 -7.35 -4.99
CA ALA A 75 -5.40 -7.33 -6.35
C ALA A 75 -5.84 -6.09 -7.13
N ALA A 76 -7.12 -5.69 -6.99
CA ALA A 76 -7.62 -4.47 -7.61
C ALA A 76 -6.98 -3.22 -6.99
N ALA A 77 -6.78 -3.20 -5.66
CA ALA A 77 -6.06 -2.13 -4.98
C ALA A 77 -4.61 -2.02 -5.48
N LEU A 78 -3.92 -3.16 -5.63
CA LEU A 78 -2.56 -3.22 -6.15
C LEU A 78 -2.45 -2.58 -7.54
N GLU A 79 -3.37 -2.91 -8.46
CA GLU A 79 -3.41 -2.32 -9.80
C GLU A 79 -3.49 -0.79 -9.73
N LYS A 80 -4.36 -0.25 -8.86
CA LYS A 80 -4.51 1.20 -8.67
C LYS A 80 -3.25 1.85 -8.13
N PHE A 81 -2.59 1.23 -7.15
CA PHE A 81 -1.35 1.77 -6.59
C PHE A 81 -0.19 1.74 -7.59
N GLU A 82 -0.06 0.69 -8.39
CA GLU A 82 0.95 0.61 -9.46
C GLU A 82 0.71 1.65 -10.56
N LEU A 83 -0.55 1.90 -10.93
CA LEU A 83 -0.90 2.99 -11.85
C LEU A 83 -0.65 4.39 -11.26
N ALA A 84 -0.80 4.55 -9.95
CA ALA A 84 -0.54 5.81 -9.25
C ALA A 84 0.96 6.11 -9.11
N ARG A 85 1.79 5.07 -8.91
CA ARG A 85 3.24 5.15 -8.68
C ARG A 85 3.99 6.07 -9.65
N PRO A 86 3.89 5.93 -10.99
CA PRO A 86 4.60 6.81 -11.93
C PRO A 86 4.03 8.23 -12.02
N LEU A 87 2.82 8.47 -11.49
CA LEU A 87 2.18 9.79 -11.47
C LEU A 87 2.57 10.59 -10.23
N LEU A 88 2.90 9.90 -9.14
CA LEU A 88 3.23 10.44 -7.82
C LEU A 88 4.72 10.32 -7.48
N LYS A 89 5.59 10.11 -8.47
CA LYS A 89 7.04 9.86 -8.29
C LYS A 89 7.74 10.88 -7.38
N ASN A 90 7.29 12.14 -7.34
CA ASN A 90 7.88 13.20 -6.52
C ASN A 90 6.98 13.67 -5.36
N GLN A 91 5.76 13.13 -5.23
CA GLN A 91 4.77 13.55 -4.25
C GLN A 91 4.07 12.33 -3.67
N GLY A 92 4.29 12.01 -2.39
CA GLY A 92 3.75 10.77 -1.77
C GLY A 92 4.69 9.56 -1.86
N GLN A 93 6.00 9.81 -2.03
CA GLN A 93 7.02 8.79 -2.24
C GLN A 93 6.97 7.65 -1.22
N GLY A 94 6.75 7.91 0.07
CA GLY A 94 6.75 6.86 1.08
C GLY A 94 5.46 6.02 1.10
N VAL A 95 4.31 6.65 0.84
CA VAL A 95 2.99 6.05 1.06
C VAL A 95 2.66 5.03 -0.03
N ILE A 96 3.02 5.29 -1.29
CA ILE A 96 2.73 4.36 -2.38
C ILE A 96 3.46 3.03 -2.23
N PRO A 97 4.81 2.97 -2.03
CA PRO A 97 5.51 1.72 -1.78
C PRO A 97 4.98 1.02 -0.52
N PHE A 98 4.65 1.75 0.55
CA PHE A 98 4.04 1.14 1.73
C PHE A 98 2.72 0.43 1.39
N ASN A 99 1.81 1.09 0.67
CA ASN A 99 0.52 0.52 0.27
C ASN A 99 0.68 -0.68 -0.67
N VAL A 100 1.60 -0.59 -1.64
CA VAL A 100 1.94 -1.72 -2.52
C VAL A 100 2.49 -2.90 -1.70
N GLY A 101 3.36 -2.64 -0.73
CA GLY A 101 3.88 -3.67 0.18
C GLY A 101 2.79 -4.34 0.99
N VAL A 102 1.78 -3.59 1.47
CA VAL A 102 0.60 -4.15 2.15
C VAL A 102 -0.19 -5.07 1.21
N CYS A 103 -0.40 -4.66 -0.04
CA CYS A 103 -1.06 -5.51 -1.04
C CYS A 103 -0.27 -6.78 -1.33
N HIS A 104 1.05 -6.67 -1.57
CA HIS A 104 1.91 -7.82 -1.81
C HIS A 104 1.93 -8.79 -0.63
N LEU A 105 1.97 -8.30 0.61
CA LEU A 105 1.86 -9.14 1.80
C LEU A 105 0.51 -9.85 1.87
N GLY A 106 -0.59 -9.15 1.59
CA GLY A 106 -1.92 -9.76 1.54
C GLY A 106 -2.10 -10.78 0.42
N LEU A 107 -1.28 -10.71 -0.63
CA LEU A 107 -1.22 -11.69 -1.72
C LEU A 107 -0.13 -12.75 -1.52
N TRP A 108 0.50 -12.80 -0.33
CA TRP A 108 1.60 -13.70 0.00
C TRP A 108 2.83 -13.58 -0.93
N HIS A 109 2.98 -12.47 -1.64
CA HIS A 109 4.17 -12.15 -2.44
C HIS A 109 5.27 -11.58 -1.53
N LEU A 110 5.82 -12.43 -0.66
CA LEU A 110 6.66 -12.02 0.48
C LEU A 110 7.91 -11.22 0.04
N ASP A 111 8.65 -11.68 -0.96
CA ASP A 111 9.85 -10.98 -1.44
C ASP A 111 9.53 -9.62 -2.06
N ALA A 112 8.38 -9.51 -2.72
CA ALA A 112 7.94 -8.24 -3.29
C ALA A 112 7.50 -7.27 -2.19
N ALA A 113 6.75 -7.77 -1.20
CA ALA A 113 6.36 -7.00 -0.03
C ALA A 113 7.58 -6.48 0.75
N GLU A 114 8.61 -7.31 0.95
CA GLU A 114 9.85 -6.91 1.61
C GLU A 114 10.51 -5.73 0.89
N ARG A 115 10.72 -5.86 -0.43
CA ARG A 115 11.31 -4.78 -1.26
C ARG A 115 10.52 -3.48 -1.16
N ASP A 116 9.19 -3.56 -1.23
CA ASP A 116 8.32 -2.38 -1.17
C ASP A 116 8.36 -1.72 0.22
N PHE A 117 8.38 -2.50 1.30
CA PHE A 117 8.51 -1.97 2.67
C PHE A 117 9.88 -1.38 2.94
N THR A 118 10.97 -2.00 2.48
CA THR A 118 12.32 -1.42 2.58
C THR A 118 12.40 -0.11 1.79
N THR A 119 11.86 -0.10 0.57
CA THR A 119 11.77 1.14 -0.24
C THR A 119 10.99 2.22 0.50
N ALA A 120 9.85 1.89 1.12
CA ALA A 120 9.08 2.83 1.92
C ALA A 120 9.85 3.35 3.14
N GLN A 121 10.62 2.48 3.80
CA GLN A 121 11.41 2.80 4.99
C GLN A 121 12.51 3.81 4.69
N ASP A 122 13.15 3.72 3.53
CA ASP A 122 14.27 4.59 3.15
C ASP A 122 13.83 6.00 2.75
N ILE A 123 12.53 6.22 2.54
CA ILE A 123 11.98 7.51 2.11
C ILE A 123 11.75 8.41 3.32
N LYS A 124 12.45 9.55 3.36
CA LYS A 124 12.47 10.48 4.52
C LYS A 124 11.10 11.08 4.83
N GLU A 125 10.30 11.34 3.80
CA GLU A 125 9.00 12.01 3.88
C GLU A 125 7.86 11.07 4.32
N LEU A 126 8.13 9.77 4.54
CA LEU A 126 7.12 8.85 5.05
C LEU A 126 6.65 9.29 6.46
N PRO A 127 5.33 9.49 6.68
CA PRO A 127 4.80 9.86 7.99
C PRO A 127 5.23 8.88 9.09
N ALA A 128 5.63 9.41 10.25
CA ALA A 128 6.07 8.59 11.38
C ALA A 128 5.00 7.59 11.83
N SER A 129 3.72 7.96 11.73
CA SER A 129 2.57 7.11 12.01
C SER A 129 2.49 5.87 11.12
N ILE A 130 2.98 5.93 9.89
CA ILE A 130 3.07 4.78 8.97
C ILE A 130 4.39 4.05 9.18
N ARG A 131 5.50 4.80 9.23
CA ARG A 131 6.85 4.28 9.39
C ARG A 131 6.99 3.32 10.56
N LYS A 132 6.36 3.63 11.70
CA LYS A 132 6.42 2.79 12.91
C LYS A 132 5.92 1.36 12.69
N HIS A 133 5.08 1.11 11.68
CA HIS A 133 4.55 -0.22 11.40
C HIS A 133 5.33 -1.00 10.33
N ILE A 134 6.39 -0.43 9.75
CA ILE A 134 7.23 -1.16 8.79
C ILE A 134 8.02 -2.30 9.47
N PRO A 135 8.69 -2.09 10.62
CA PRO A 135 9.52 -3.15 11.20
C PRO A 135 8.73 -4.40 11.56
N VAL A 136 7.51 -4.28 12.10
CA VAL A 136 6.66 -5.45 12.40
C VAL A 136 6.22 -6.20 11.15
N ARG A 137 6.00 -5.52 10.01
CA ARG A 137 5.65 -6.19 8.75
C ARG A 137 6.84 -6.92 8.14
N LEU A 138 8.03 -6.32 8.20
CA LEU A 138 9.28 -7.00 7.83
C LEU A 138 9.55 -8.20 8.74
N ALA A 139 9.25 -8.09 10.03
CA ALA A 139 9.33 -9.21 10.97
C ALA A 139 8.37 -10.35 10.61
N LEU A 140 7.11 -10.02 10.28
CA LEU A 140 6.13 -11.00 9.83
C LEU A 140 6.57 -11.71 8.55
N ILE A 141 7.08 -10.97 7.56
CA ILE A 141 7.60 -11.53 6.31
C ILE A 141 8.74 -12.52 6.60
N ALA A 142 9.73 -12.09 7.39
CA ALA A 142 10.85 -12.94 7.77
C ALA A 142 10.39 -14.20 8.53
N ALA A 143 9.41 -14.06 9.43
CA ALA A 143 8.85 -15.19 10.17
C ALA A 143 8.10 -16.17 9.26
N LEU A 144 7.33 -15.66 8.30
CA LEU A 144 6.65 -16.45 7.28
C LEU A 144 7.63 -17.16 6.32
N GLN A 145 8.80 -16.58 6.06
CA GLN A 145 9.89 -17.22 5.30
C GLN A 145 10.74 -18.18 6.17
N GLY A 146 10.50 -18.26 7.48
CA GLY A 146 11.27 -19.10 8.40
C GLY A 146 12.60 -18.51 8.87
N ALA A 147 12.92 -17.26 8.51
CA ALA A 147 14.10 -16.53 8.94
C ALA A 147 13.91 -15.94 10.37
N LEU A 148 13.74 -16.81 11.37
CA LEU A 148 13.29 -16.41 12.71
C LEU A 148 14.21 -15.40 13.41
N GLY A 149 15.54 -15.52 13.27
CA GLY A 149 16.48 -14.55 13.85
C GLY A 149 16.36 -13.16 13.24
N VAL A 150 16.04 -13.07 11.94
CA VAL A 150 15.75 -11.79 11.26
C VAL A 150 14.41 -11.25 11.76
N ALA A 151 13.40 -12.11 11.89
CA ALA A 151 12.09 -11.73 12.38
C ALA A 151 12.16 -11.10 13.78
N GLU A 152 12.85 -11.74 14.72
CA GLU A 152 13.02 -11.23 16.08
C GLU A 152 13.77 -9.89 16.13
N LYS A 153 14.84 -9.76 15.33
CA LYS A 153 15.57 -8.49 15.21
C LYS A 153 14.66 -7.37 14.71
N ARG A 154 13.88 -7.62 13.65
CA ARG A 154 12.93 -6.64 13.09
C ARG A 154 11.79 -6.33 14.04
N LEU A 155 11.33 -7.31 14.81
CA LEU A 155 10.30 -7.09 15.82
C LEU A 155 10.82 -6.20 16.96
N ALA A 156 12.08 -6.38 17.36
CA ALA A 156 12.74 -5.53 18.37
C ALA A 156 12.97 -4.08 17.90
N GLU A 157 12.94 -3.82 16.58
CA GLU A 157 12.94 -2.48 15.99
C GLU A 157 11.55 -1.80 16.07
N ALA A 158 10.47 -2.57 16.24
CA ALA A 158 9.08 -2.09 16.30
C ALA A 158 8.68 -1.50 17.68
N ARG A 159 9.61 -0.88 18.41
CA ARG A 159 9.42 -0.41 19.81
C ARG A 159 8.33 0.65 20.01
N ALA A 160 7.90 1.28 18.92
CA ALA A 160 6.85 2.28 18.92
C ALA A 160 5.43 1.68 18.86
N LEU A 161 5.31 0.36 18.73
CA LEU A 161 4.07 -0.37 18.81
C LEU A 161 3.93 -1.00 20.19
N ASP A 162 2.68 -1.10 20.65
CA ASP A 162 2.35 -1.80 21.88
C ASP A 162 2.57 -3.31 21.70
N ALA A 163 2.87 -4.02 22.78
CA ALA A 163 2.98 -5.48 22.75
C ALA A 163 1.64 -6.15 22.36
N GLU A 164 0.52 -5.49 22.66
CA GLU A 164 -0.83 -5.89 22.26
C GLU A 164 -1.24 -5.37 20.87
N ASP A 165 -0.34 -4.73 20.11
CA ASP A 165 -0.65 -4.39 18.72
C ASP A 165 -0.95 -5.68 17.92
N PRO A 166 -2.07 -5.75 17.17
CA PRO A 166 -2.51 -6.97 16.52
C PRO A 166 -1.46 -7.58 15.58
N LEU A 167 -0.63 -6.74 14.92
CA LEU A 167 0.44 -7.22 14.05
C LEU A 167 1.62 -7.76 14.84
N VAL A 168 1.94 -7.16 16.00
CA VAL A 168 2.99 -7.65 16.89
C VAL A 168 2.61 -9.04 17.40
N VAL A 169 1.39 -9.21 17.91
CA VAL A 169 0.89 -10.48 18.44
C VAL A 169 0.88 -11.57 17.37
N VAL A 170 0.36 -11.29 16.17
CA VAL A 170 0.38 -12.29 15.07
C VAL A 170 1.80 -12.64 14.64
N THR A 171 2.70 -11.66 14.59
CA THR A 171 4.09 -11.92 14.22
C THR A 171 4.77 -12.83 15.24
N GLN A 172 4.56 -12.57 16.54
CA GLN A 172 5.05 -13.43 17.61
C GLN A 172 4.45 -14.84 17.50
N ALA A 173 3.15 -14.95 17.24
CA ALA A 173 2.48 -16.23 17.07
C ALA A 173 3.02 -17.03 15.87
N VAL A 174 3.37 -16.36 14.76
CA VAL A 174 4.05 -17.02 13.63
C VAL A 174 5.42 -17.54 14.06
N ILE A 175 6.20 -16.76 14.81
CA ILE A 175 7.53 -17.17 15.31
C ILE A 175 7.41 -18.38 16.24
N THR A 176 6.50 -18.34 17.22
CA THR A 176 6.29 -19.44 18.18
C THR A 176 5.75 -20.68 17.48
N CYS A 177 4.84 -20.51 16.51
CA CYS A 177 4.31 -21.62 15.73
C CYS A 177 5.42 -22.29 14.90
N ARG A 178 6.31 -21.51 14.28
CA ARG A 178 7.48 -22.02 13.55
C ARG A 178 8.47 -22.76 14.45
N ARG A 179 8.49 -22.46 15.75
CA ARG A 179 9.26 -23.16 16.78
C ARG A 179 8.54 -24.34 17.40
N GLU A 180 7.31 -24.61 16.94
CA GLU A 180 6.44 -25.65 17.51
C GLU A 180 6.11 -25.42 19.00
N ASP A 181 6.20 -24.17 19.47
CA ASP A 181 5.69 -23.78 20.78
C ASP A 181 4.18 -23.50 20.68
N TRP A 182 3.42 -24.59 20.65
CA TRP A 182 1.97 -24.56 20.45
C TRP A 182 1.23 -23.91 21.61
N ALA A 183 1.73 -24.08 22.85
CA ALA A 183 1.14 -23.50 24.05
C ALA A 183 1.22 -21.97 24.01
N GLN A 184 2.40 -21.43 23.70
CA GLN A 184 2.59 -19.98 23.58
C GLN A 184 1.83 -19.41 22.37
N THR A 185 1.83 -20.10 21.24
CA THR A 185 1.08 -19.71 20.04
C THR A 185 -0.40 -19.55 20.35
N ARG A 186 -0.99 -20.53 21.06
CA ARG A 186 -2.39 -20.48 21.48
C ARG A 186 -2.65 -19.30 22.42
N ALA A 187 -1.83 -19.13 23.45
CA ALA A 187 -1.99 -18.05 24.43
C ALA A 187 -1.96 -16.66 23.78
N LEU A 188 -1.10 -16.44 22.78
CA LEU A 188 -1.03 -15.19 22.02
C LEU A 188 -2.31 -14.95 21.19
N LEU A 189 -2.81 -15.99 20.52
CA LEU A 189 -3.90 -15.87 19.54
C LEU A 189 -5.31 -15.91 20.15
N GLU A 190 -5.48 -16.45 21.36
CA GLU A 190 -6.76 -16.39 22.09
C GLU A 190 -7.08 -14.99 22.64
N GLY A 191 -6.09 -14.09 22.69
CA GLY A 191 -6.25 -12.73 23.20
C GLY A 191 -7.09 -11.82 22.27
N PRO A 192 -7.80 -10.82 22.84
CA PRO A 192 -8.70 -9.95 22.09
C PRO A 192 -7.98 -9.05 21.06
N ALA A 193 -6.68 -8.81 21.25
CA ALA A 193 -5.85 -8.00 20.37
C ALA A 193 -5.94 -8.43 18.90
N THR A 194 -6.05 -9.72 18.61
CA THR A 194 -6.05 -10.23 17.23
C THR A 194 -7.43 -10.28 16.58
N HIS A 195 -8.50 -9.92 17.30
CA HIS A 195 -9.88 -9.96 16.77
C HIS A 195 -10.16 -8.86 15.75
N VAL A 196 -9.41 -7.76 15.78
CA VAL A 196 -9.56 -6.62 14.84
C VAL A 196 -8.93 -6.87 13.47
N LEU A 197 -8.23 -8.00 13.30
CA LEU A 197 -7.58 -8.34 12.03
C LEU A 197 -8.61 -8.65 10.95
N GLY A 198 -8.36 -8.12 9.75
CA GLY A 198 -9.14 -8.39 8.56
C GLY A 198 -8.38 -9.25 7.53
N GLY A 199 -9.12 -9.70 6.51
CA GLY A 199 -8.56 -10.34 5.33
C GLY A 199 -7.63 -11.54 5.60
N PRO A 200 -6.56 -11.71 4.82
CA PRO A 200 -5.63 -12.84 4.92
C PRO A 200 -4.96 -12.99 6.30
N LEU A 201 -4.72 -11.90 7.02
CA LEU A 201 -4.13 -11.96 8.37
C LEU A 201 -5.11 -12.52 9.41
N ARG A 202 -6.41 -12.26 9.25
CA ARG A 202 -7.46 -12.91 10.05
C ARG A 202 -7.45 -14.42 9.81
N GLY A 203 -7.37 -14.83 8.55
CA GLY A 203 -7.29 -16.23 8.16
C GLY A 203 -6.05 -16.90 8.74
N LEU A 204 -4.89 -16.26 8.62
CA LEU A 204 -3.64 -16.74 9.19
C LEU A 204 -3.76 -16.93 10.72
N ARG A 205 -4.31 -15.94 11.44
CA ARG A 205 -4.59 -16.06 12.88
C ARG A 205 -5.45 -17.29 13.18
N ASP A 206 -6.58 -17.44 12.49
CA ASP A 206 -7.52 -18.56 12.72
C ASP A 206 -6.88 -19.91 12.42
N ALA A 207 -6.09 -20.00 11.35
CA ALA A 207 -5.34 -21.19 10.98
C ALA A 207 -4.32 -21.59 12.04
N LEU A 208 -3.49 -20.64 12.50
CA LEU A 208 -2.47 -20.89 13.52
C LEU A 208 -3.09 -21.26 14.87
N LEU A 209 -4.20 -20.60 15.25
CA LEU A 209 -4.94 -20.94 16.46
C LEU A 209 -5.50 -22.36 16.37
N SER A 210 -6.18 -22.70 15.27
CA SER A 210 -6.69 -24.05 15.03
C SER A 210 -5.58 -25.09 15.06
N TRP A 211 -4.43 -24.80 14.45
CA TRP A 211 -3.30 -25.72 14.41
C TRP A 211 -2.70 -25.95 15.80
N SER A 212 -2.56 -24.88 16.59
CA SER A 212 -2.06 -24.96 17.96
C SER A 212 -2.96 -25.80 18.86
N VAL A 213 -4.28 -25.64 18.75
CA VAL A 213 -5.26 -26.46 19.49
C VAL A 213 -5.14 -27.93 19.11
N GLU A 214 -5.10 -28.24 17.81
CA GLU A 214 -4.98 -29.62 17.35
C GLU A 214 -3.68 -30.28 17.87
N LYS A 215 -2.58 -29.53 17.90
CA LYS A 215 -1.30 -30.03 18.40
C LYS A 215 -1.29 -30.27 19.91
N LEU A 216 -2.06 -29.50 20.67
CA LEU A 216 -2.12 -29.61 22.13
C LEU A 216 -3.15 -30.64 22.61
N SER A 217 -4.32 -30.72 21.99
CA SER A 217 -5.44 -31.55 22.46
C SER A 217 -5.82 -32.70 21.51
N GLY A 218 -5.32 -32.70 20.27
CA GLY A 218 -5.80 -33.59 19.21
C GLY A 218 -7.17 -33.19 18.63
N GLU A 219 -7.81 -32.15 19.18
CA GLU A 219 -9.10 -31.65 18.69
C GLU A 219 -8.90 -30.96 17.35
N ARG A 220 -9.54 -31.50 16.31
CA ARG A 220 -9.53 -30.88 14.98
C ARG A 220 -10.55 -29.77 14.92
N ARG A 221 -10.13 -28.59 14.47
CA ARG A 221 -11.01 -27.45 14.22
C ARG A 221 -11.06 -27.12 12.73
N TYR A 222 -12.20 -26.58 12.31
CA TYR A 222 -12.38 -26.11 10.95
C TYR A 222 -11.54 -24.86 10.71
N VAL A 223 -10.90 -24.80 9.54
CA VAL A 223 -10.19 -23.62 9.06
C VAL A 223 -10.72 -23.32 7.67
N ASP A 224 -11.10 -22.07 7.44
CA ASP A 224 -11.49 -21.60 6.12
C ASP A 224 -10.23 -21.22 5.30
N PRO A 225 -9.82 -22.06 4.33
CA PRO A 225 -8.66 -21.74 3.49
C PRO A 225 -8.91 -20.50 2.62
N ILE A 226 -10.17 -20.17 2.30
CA ILE A 226 -10.51 -19.01 1.47
C ILE A 226 -10.16 -17.72 2.23
N THR A 227 -10.39 -17.67 3.54
CA THR A 227 -9.96 -16.51 4.33
C THR A 227 -8.43 -16.37 4.36
N VAL A 228 -7.66 -17.46 4.39
CA VAL A 228 -6.18 -17.41 4.41
C VAL A 228 -5.62 -17.00 3.06
N PHE A 229 -6.03 -17.67 1.98
CA PHE A 229 -5.50 -17.40 0.66
C PHE A 229 -6.11 -16.13 0.07
N GLY A 230 -7.38 -15.84 0.32
CA GLY A 230 -8.07 -14.68 -0.22
C GLY A 230 -8.00 -14.67 -1.75
N GLU A 231 -7.41 -13.61 -2.29
CA GLU A 231 -7.14 -13.45 -3.73
C GLU A 231 -5.77 -14.01 -4.16
N ALA A 232 -4.97 -14.55 -3.22
CA ALA A 232 -3.65 -15.09 -3.49
C ALA A 232 -3.70 -16.53 -4.02
N SER A 233 -2.70 -16.89 -4.85
CA SER A 233 -2.46 -18.29 -5.18
C SER A 233 -1.94 -19.07 -3.95
N THR A 234 -2.38 -20.32 -3.84
CA THR A 234 -1.89 -21.28 -2.85
C THR A 234 -0.38 -21.50 -2.95
N ASP A 235 0.18 -21.39 -4.16
CA ASP A 235 1.58 -21.73 -4.44
C ASP A 235 2.54 -20.77 -3.75
N LYS A 236 2.17 -19.48 -3.65
CA LYS A 236 3.03 -18.45 -3.05
C LYS A 236 3.27 -18.67 -1.56
N LEU A 237 2.20 -18.96 -0.82
CA LEU A 237 2.36 -19.30 0.59
C LEU A 237 3.03 -20.67 0.76
N ARG A 238 2.83 -21.62 -0.17
CA ARG A 238 3.46 -22.94 -0.13
C ARG A 238 4.97 -22.86 -0.30
N GLU A 239 5.47 -21.99 -1.16
CA GLU A 239 6.91 -21.74 -1.34
C GLU A 239 7.59 -21.36 -0.01
N SER A 240 6.89 -20.59 0.84
CA SER A 240 7.44 -20.09 2.11
C SER A 240 7.15 -21.00 3.31
N TRP A 241 5.96 -21.60 3.37
CA TRP A 241 5.53 -22.45 4.47
C TRP A 241 4.73 -23.68 4.02
N PRO A 242 5.39 -24.72 3.49
CA PRO A 242 4.71 -25.92 2.98
C PRO A 242 3.83 -26.61 4.03
N ALA A 243 4.32 -26.71 5.28
CA ALA A 243 3.62 -27.37 6.36
C ALA A 243 2.27 -26.69 6.71
N LEU A 244 2.23 -25.36 6.72
CA LEU A 244 0.99 -24.60 6.94
C LEU A 244 -0.01 -24.86 5.82
N VAL A 245 0.44 -24.81 4.56
CA VAL A 245 -0.45 -25.04 3.41
C VAL A 245 -0.98 -26.47 3.40
N ASN A 246 -0.16 -27.47 3.74
CA ASN A 246 -0.63 -28.85 3.86
C ASN A 246 -1.70 -28.99 4.94
N PHE A 247 -1.47 -28.41 6.13
CA PHE A 247 -2.48 -28.38 7.20
C PHE A 247 -3.80 -27.77 6.73
N LEU A 248 -3.75 -26.62 6.04
CA LEU A 248 -4.94 -25.95 5.52
C LEU A 248 -5.70 -26.82 4.50
N LEU A 249 -4.99 -27.43 3.56
CA LEU A 249 -5.61 -28.24 2.51
C LEU A 249 -6.18 -29.56 3.04
N GLU A 250 -5.52 -30.18 4.01
CA GLU A 250 -6.04 -31.38 4.67
C GLU A 250 -7.34 -31.09 5.42
N ARG A 251 -7.44 -29.95 6.09
CA ARG A 251 -8.64 -29.56 6.83
C ARG A 251 -9.77 -29.12 5.90
N ALA A 252 -9.46 -28.44 4.81
CA ALA A 252 -10.45 -28.08 3.79
C ALA A 252 -11.11 -29.31 3.14
N ARG A 253 -10.32 -30.35 2.82
CA ARG A 253 -10.83 -31.60 2.21
C ARG A 253 -11.72 -32.42 3.13
N GLN A 254 -11.58 -32.28 4.45
CA GLN A 254 -12.36 -33.04 5.43
C GLN A 254 -13.68 -32.35 5.77
N ALA A 255 -13.85 -31.08 5.38
CA ALA A 255 -15.07 -30.30 5.58
C ALA A 255 -15.98 -30.25 4.35
N ALA A 256 -15.51 -30.74 3.20
CA ALA A 256 -16.25 -30.88 1.94
C ALA A 256 -16.78 -32.31 1.79
#